data_AF-A0A4U2EHA3-F1
#
_entry.id   AF-A0A4U2EHA3-F1
#
_cell.length_a   1.000
_cell.length_b   1.000
_cell.length_c   1.000
_cell.angle_alpha   90.00
_cell.angle_beta   90.00
_cell.angle_gamma   90.00
#
_symmetry.space_group_name_H-M   'P 1'
#
loop_
_entity.id
_entity.type
_entity.pdbx_description
1 polymer ?
#
loop_
_entity_poly.entity_id
_entity_poly.type
_entity_poly.pdbx_seq_one_letter_code
_entity_poly.pdbx_strand_id
1 'polypeptide(L)'
;DKDTPAEDERNFGPLTAQFTPVIVNELSRRQRRATQEAIAKQKALEKLHTAEQMTTLGQLAAGIAHELNNAIGVVNSKSGRLETVIMELLEEVHPEASQFFDFGLMHGQKTSSSEARTRGRQFERKYGLDKNIARSLAKAIPIDASSATDVISKHWLKNPEEAIRFWQMGCDLHDLRLASRHTVGIVKSVKQLGRVDIDTEEAVDINDSINHALSLLQSELRRVSVRLSPADLPPFKGSKTELVQIWVNIVKNACDAMSNSDDAAIEIQTRLSKKRILVTITNNGPEIDEVTRRKVFQPNFTTKK
;
A
#
# COMPACT_ATOMS: atom_id res chain seq x y z
N ASP A 1 26.90 -35.15 66.57
CA ASP A 1 27.56 -34.45 67.67
C ASP A 1 26.51 -34.13 68.73
N LYS A 2 26.60 -34.69 69.93
CA LYS A 2 25.59 -34.56 71.01
C LYS A 2 26.10 -33.77 72.23
N ASP A 3 27.36 -33.34 72.20
CA ASP A 3 28.04 -32.65 73.30
C ASP A 3 28.16 -31.13 73.10
N THR A 4 27.45 -30.57 72.12
CA THR A 4 27.42 -29.12 71.90
C THR A 4 26.43 -28.47 72.89
N PRO A 5 26.87 -27.60 73.82
CA PRO A 5 25.97 -26.96 74.77
C PRO A 5 25.00 -26.00 74.06
N ALA A 6 23.74 -25.99 74.49
CA ALA A 6 22.74 -25.07 73.97
C ALA A 6 23.08 -23.63 74.42
N GLU A 7 23.31 -22.72 73.48
CA GLU A 7 23.52 -21.31 73.77
C GLU A 7 22.23 -20.62 74.24
N ASP A 8 22.33 -19.70 75.20
CA ASP A 8 21.19 -19.00 75.84
C ASP A 8 20.42 -18.15 74.81
N GLU A 9 19.09 -18.31 74.73
CA GLU A 9 18.19 -17.58 73.82
C GLU A 9 18.34 -16.05 73.91
N ARG A 10 18.87 -15.54 75.03
CA ARG A 10 19.14 -14.12 75.26
C ARG A 10 20.25 -13.54 74.37
N ASN A 11 21.15 -14.36 73.82
CA ASN A 11 22.26 -13.87 72.98
C ASN A 11 21.92 -13.79 71.47
N PHE A 12 21.03 -14.65 70.97
CA PHE A 12 20.74 -14.73 69.53
C PHE A 12 19.26 -14.51 69.18
N GLY A 13 18.39 -14.33 70.17
CA GLY A 13 16.95 -14.19 69.98
C GLY A 13 16.28 -15.48 69.50
N PRO A 14 14.94 -15.52 69.45
CA PRO A 14 14.20 -16.74 69.10
C PRO A 14 14.53 -17.19 67.67
N LEU A 15 14.57 -18.51 67.43
CA LEU A 15 14.86 -19.09 66.10
C LEU A 15 14.00 -18.49 64.98
N THR A 16 12.74 -18.15 65.30
CA THR A 16 11.85 -17.45 64.37
C THR A 16 12.47 -16.14 63.87
N ALA A 17 13.06 -15.31 64.73
CA ALA A 17 13.71 -14.06 64.32
C ALA A 17 14.94 -14.29 63.43
N GLN A 18 15.69 -15.37 63.66
CA GLN A 18 16.88 -15.71 62.87
C GLN A 18 16.53 -16.25 61.47
N PHE A 19 15.47 -17.06 61.36
CA PHE A 19 15.08 -17.70 60.10
C PHE A 19 14.03 -16.93 59.29
N THR A 20 13.29 -15.99 59.90
CA THR A 20 12.29 -15.17 59.19
C THR A 20 12.88 -14.44 57.97
N PRO A 21 14.06 -13.80 58.01
CA PRO A 21 14.64 -13.14 56.84
C PRO A 21 14.94 -14.11 55.68
N VAL A 22 15.41 -15.33 56.00
CA VAL A 22 15.72 -16.37 55.01
C VAL A 22 14.44 -16.89 54.37
N ILE A 23 13.41 -17.17 55.17
CA ILE A 23 12.10 -17.61 54.67
C ILE A 23 11.46 -16.53 53.81
N VAL A 24 11.47 -15.27 54.23
CA VAL A 24 10.90 -14.14 53.45
C VAL A 24 11.66 -13.94 52.14
N ASN A 25 12.99 -14.04 52.14
CA ASN A 25 13.80 -13.94 50.91
C ASN A 25 13.52 -15.10 49.96
N GLU A 26 13.46 -16.34 50.46
CA GLU A 26 13.15 -17.52 49.66
C GLU A 26 11.72 -17.46 49.09
N LEU A 27 10.74 -17.03 49.89
CA LEU A 27 9.36 -16.83 49.46
C LEU A 27 9.28 -15.75 48.37
N SER A 28 9.97 -14.62 48.56
CA SER A 28 10.04 -13.52 47.59
C SER A 28 10.68 -13.96 46.27
N ARG A 29 11.76 -14.77 46.33
CA ARG A 29 12.40 -15.36 45.15
C ARG A 29 11.46 -16.30 44.40
N ARG A 30 10.75 -17.19 45.10
CA ARG A 30 9.76 -18.09 44.49
C ARG A 30 8.61 -17.32 43.86
N GLN A 31 8.09 -16.31 44.55
CA GLN A 31 7.01 -15.46 44.03
C GLN A 31 7.45 -14.68 42.78
N ARG A 32 8.68 -14.14 42.76
CA ARG A 32 9.25 -13.47 41.57
C ARG A 32 9.45 -14.43 40.40
N ARG A 33 9.87 -15.67 40.67
CA ARG A 33 10.04 -16.69 39.61
C ARG A 33 8.70 -17.11 39.02
N ALA A 34 7.71 -17.37 39.87
CA ALA A 34 6.35 -17.72 39.43
C ALA A 34 5.70 -16.60 38.62
N THR A 35 5.87 -15.34 39.01
CA THR A 35 5.33 -14.20 38.23
C THR A 35 6.05 -14.03 36.89
N GLN A 36 7.38 -14.20 36.84
CA GLN A 36 8.12 -14.20 35.57
C GLN A 36 7.68 -15.33 34.64
N GLU A 37 7.52 -16.54 35.15
CA GLU A 37 7.05 -17.69 34.38
C GLU A 37 5.61 -17.46 33.87
N ALA A 38 4.73 -16.90 34.69
CA ALA A 38 3.37 -16.53 34.29
C ALA A 38 3.35 -15.47 33.18
N ILE A 39 4.17 -14.42 33.29
CA ILE A 39 4.30 -13.38 32.26
C ILE A 39 4.86 -13.95 30.95
N ALA A 40 5.87 -14.82 31.03
CA ALA A 40 6.46 -15.47 29.86
C ALA A 40 5.43 -16.37 29.15
N LYS A 41 4.66 -17.16 29.92
CA LYS A 41 3.59 -18.01 29.40
C LYS A 41 2.48 -17.18 28.75
N GLN A 42 2.06 -16.08 29.36
CA GLN A 42 1.06 -15.18 28.81
C GLN A 42 1.52 -14.59 27.46
N LYS A 43 2.76 -14.11 27.37
CA LYS A 43 3.35 -13.63 26.11
C LYS A 43 3.44 -14.72 25.05
N ALA A 44 3.74 -15.96 25.44
CA ALA A 44 3.79 -17.08 24.50
C ALA A 44 2.39 -17.43 23.96
N LEU A 45 1.37 -17.42 24.83
CA LEU A 45 -0.03 -17.63 24.45
C LEU A 45 -0.54 -16.52 23.52
N GLU A 46 -0.24 -15.25 23.81
CA GLU A 46 -0.58 -14.14 22.92
C GLU A 46 0.05 -14.33 21.54
N LYS A 47 1.34 -14.69 21.47
CA LYS A 47 2.01 -14.98 20.19
C LYS A 47 1.37 -16.15 19.44
N LEU A 48 1.02 -17.23 20.15
CA LEU A 48 0.35 -18.39 19.55
C LEU A 48 -1.02 -18.02 18.99
N HIS A 49 -1.83 -17.32 19.77
CA HIS A 49 -3.14 -16.85 19.31
C HIS A 49 -3.01 -15.94 18.09
N THR A 50 -2.04 -15.02 18.10
CA THR A 50 -1.79 -14.13 16.95
C THR A 50 -1.34 -14.93 15.71
N ALA A 51 -0.50 -15.94 15.89
CA ALA A 51 -0.04 -16.82 14.80
C ALA A 51 -1.17 -17.69 14.23
N GLU A 52 -2.03 -18.23 15.11
CA GLU A 52 -3.21 -19.01 14.72
C GLU A 52 -4.22 -18.15 13.94
N GLN A 53 -4.46 -16.92 14.39
CA GLN A 53 -5.28 -15.93 13.68
C GLN A 53 -4.70 -15.60 12.29
N MET A 54 -3.39 -15.37 12.18
CA MET A 54 -2.75 -15.11 10.89
C MET A 54 -2.81 -16.32 9.96
N THR A 55 -2.80 -17.53 10.51
CA THR A 55 -2.91 -18.78 9.73
C THR A 55 -4.32 -18.99 9.18
N THR A 56 -5.33 -18.82 10.03
CA THR A 56 -6.74 -18.87 9.60
C THR A 56 -7.07 -17.74 8.63
N LEU A 57 -6.60 -16.52 8.91
CA LEU A 57 -6.72 -15.40 7.98
C LEU A 57 -6.01 -15.70 6.67
N GLY A 58 -4.88 -16.41 6.70
CA GLY A 58 -4.13 -16.72 5.50
C GLY A 58 -4.74 -17.78 4.60
N GLN A 59 -5.33 -18.82 5.18
CA GLN A 59 -6.11 -19.80 4.44
C GLN A 59 -7.35 -19.17 3.80
N LEU A 60 -8.08 -18.33 4.54
CA LEU A 60 -9.24 -17.60 4.01
C LEU A 60 -8.83 -16.59 2.94
N ALA A 61 -7.74 -15.84 3.17
CA ALA A 61 -7.19 -14.90 2.20
C ALA A 61 -6.77 -15.60 0.90
N ALA A 62 -6.20 -16.81 0.97
CA ALA A 62 -5.84 -17.59 -0.21
C ALA A 62 -7.07 -18.04 -1.01
N GLY A 63 -8.12 -18.53 -0.32
CA GLY A 63 -9.38 -18.93 -0.95
C GLY A 63 -10.10 -17.74 -1.62
N ILE A 64 -10.28 -16.66 -0.87
CA ILE A 64 -10.87 -15.41 -1.38
C ILE A 64 -10.05 -14.85 -2.53
N ALA A 65 -8.71 -14.89 -2.43
CA ALA A 65 -7.84 -14.43 -3.52
C ALA A 65 -8.00 -15.26 -4.80
N HIS A 66 -8.20 -16.57 -4.68
CA HIS A 66 -8.43 -17.43 -5.84
C HIS A 66 -9.76 -17.11 -6.53
N GLU A 67 -10.84 -16.93 -5.76
CA GLU A 67 -12.16 -16.59 -6.32
C GLU A 67 -12.18 -15.19 -6.93
N LEU A 68 -11.56 -14.22 -6.26
CA LEU A 68 -11.44 -12.86 -6.77
C LEU A 68 -10.59 -12.83 -8.05
N ASN A 69 -9.45 -13.52 -8.09
CA ASN A 69 -8.62 -13.58 -9.31
C ASN A 69 -9.41 -14.15 -10.50
N ASN A 70 -10.23 -15.17 -10.27
CA ASN A 70 -11.07 -15.73 -11.32
C ASN A 70 -12.10 -14.72 -11.82
N ALA A 71 -12.84 -14.08 -10.92
CA ALA A 71 -13.85 -13.07 -11.28
C ALA A 71 -13.21 -11.88 -12.02
N ILE A 72 -12.08 -11.37 -11.52
CA ILE A 72 -11.38 -10.24 -12.12
C ILE A 72 -10.79 -10.61 -13.48
N GLY A 73 -10.24 -11.82 -13.63
CA GLY A 73 -9.73 -12.32 -14.91
C GLY A 73 -10.83 -12.37 -15.97
N VAL A 74 -12.02 -12.83 -15.59
CA VAL A 74 -13.20 -12.82 -16.46
C VAL A 74 -13.60 -11.40 -16.85
N VAL A 75 -13.68 -10.48 -15.89
CA VAL A 75 -14.03 -9.07 -16.13
C VAL A 75 -13.01 -8.41 -17.07
N ASN A 76 -11.70 -8.56 -16.79
CA ASN A 76 -10.64 -7.98 -17.61
C ASN A 76 -10.68 -8.51 -19.05
N SER A 77 -10.82 -9.84 -19.21
CA SER A 77 -10.91 -10.49 -20.52
C SER A 77 -12.14 -10.04 -21.31
N LYS A 78 -13.31 -10.02 -20.67
CA LYS A 78 -14.56 -9.61 -21.32
C LYS A 78 -14.56 -8.13 -21.70
N SER A 79 -14.02 -7.27 -20.84
CA SER A 79 -13.93 -5.84 -21.12
C SER A 79 -12.94 -5.53 -22.23
N GLY A 80 -11.79 -6.21 -22.28
CA GLY A 80 -10.88 -6.09 -23.42
C GLY A 80 -11.52 -6.53 -24.73
N ARG A 81 -12.33 -7.61 -24.72
CA ARG A 81 -13.07 -8.03 -25.92
C ARG A 81 -14.17 -7.04 -26.32
N LEU A 82 -14.87 -6.45 -25.35
CA LEU A 82 -15.87 -5.40 -25.62
C LEU A 82 -15.22 -4.15 -26.22
N GLU A 83 -14.06 -3.74 -25.70
CA GLU A 83 -13.25 -2.65 -26.26
C GLU A 83 -12.96 -2.91 -27.74
N THR A 84 -12.41 -4.08 -28.08
CA THR A 84 -12.11 -4.43 -29.48
C THR A 84 -13.35 -4.42 -30.38
N VAL A 85 -14.44 -5.09 -29.95
CA VAL A 85 -15.67 -5.18 -30.76
C VAL A 85 -16.31 -3.80 -30.96
N ILE A 86 -16.31 -2.96 -29.92
CA ILE A 86 -16.87 -1.61 -30.03
C ILE A 86 -16.00 -0.75 -30.96
N MET A 87 -14.67 -0.85 -30.88
CA MET A 87 -13.78 -0.14 -31.81
C MET A 87 -14.02 -0.56 -33.27
N GLU A 88 -14.06 -1.87 -33.54
CA GLU A 88 -14.32 -2.40 -34.89
C GLU A 88 -15.68 -1.94 -35.44
N LEU A 89 -16.74 -2.02 -34.63
CA LEU A 89 -18.08 -1.57 -35.03
C LEU A 89 -18.16 -0.05 -35.23
N LEU A 90 -17.44 0.74 -34.41
CA LEU A 90 -17.39 2.18 -34.59
C LEU A 90 -16.63 2.56 -35.86
N GLU A 91 -15.52 1.91 -36.14
CA GLU A 91 -14.77 2.13 -37.39
C GLU A 91 -15.62 1.79 -38.63
N GLU A 92 -16.44 0.73 -38.57
CA GLU A 92 -17.27 0.30 -39.69
C GLU A 92 -18.53 1.16 -39.88
N VAL A 93 -19.23 1.52 -38.79
CA VAL A 93 -20.56 2.14 -38.85
C VAL A 93 -20.50 3.66 -38.67
N HIS A 94 -19.61 4.17 -37.81
CA HIS A 94 -19.53 5.58 -37.43
C HIS A 94 -18.07 6.04 -37.20
N PRO A 95 -17.22 6.09 -38.26
CA PRO A 95 -15.79 6.38 -38.11
C PRO A 95 -15.52 7.75 -37.50
N GLU A 96 -16.39 8.74 -37.71
CA GLU A 96 -16.26 10.07 -37.08
C GLU A 96 -16.57 10.07 -35.59
N ALA A 97 -17.23 9.03 -35.06
CA ALA A 97 -17.53 8.86 -33.65
C ALA A 97 -16.38 8.20 -32.87
N SER A 98 -15.55 7.40 -33.56
CA SER A 98 -14.40 6.70 -32.98
C SER A 98 -13.46 7.66 -32.24
N GLN A 99 -13.21 8.87 -32.78
CA GLN A 99 -12.37 9.87 -32.11
C GLN A 99 -12.81 10.21 -30.67
N PHE A 100 -14.11 10.22 -30.39
CA PHE A 100 -14.64 10.53 -29.06
C PHE A 100 -14.48 9.33 -28.12
N PHE A 101 -14.81 8.15 -28.63
CA PHE A 101 -14.65 6.89 -27.91
C PHE A 101 -13.18 6.64 -27.54
N ASP A 102 -12.28 6.72 -28.51
CA ASP A 102 -10.83 6.53 -28.32
C ASP A 102 -10.26 7.53 -27.33
N PHE A 103 -10.70 8.80 -27.42
CA PHE A 103 -10.28 9.81 -26.47
C PHE A 103 -10.71 9.47 -25.05
N GLY A 104 -11.95 9.04 -24.86
CA GLY A 104 -12.47 8.57 -23.57
C GLY A 104 -11.74 7.34 -23.06
N LEU A 105 -11.48 6.36 -23.93
CA LEU A 105 -10.79 5.12 -23.64
C LEU A 105 -9.33 5.34 -23.20
N MET A 106 -8.62 6.28 -23.83
CA MET A 106 -7.24 6.59 -23.49
C MET A 106 -7.10 7.46 -22.24
N HIS A 107 -7.96 8.46 -22.06
CA HIS A 107 -7.76 9.52 -21.07
C HIS A 107 -8.68 9.41 -19.84
N GLY A 108 -9.81 8.71 -19.95
CA GLY A 108 -10.85 8.67 -18.92
C GLY A 108 -11.38 10.06 -18.55
N GLN A 109 -11.96 10.19 -17.36
CA GLN A 109 -12.51 11.46 -16.87
C GLN A 109 -11.52 12.36 -16.13
N LYS A 110 -10.25 12.44 -16.57
CA LYS A 110 -9.18 13.13 -15.82
C LYS A 110 -9.25 14.66 -15.80
N THR A 111 -10.20 15.27 -16.50
CA THR A 111 -10.32 16.74 -16.56
C THR A 111 -10.70 17.33 -15.21
N SER A 112 -9.87 18.23 -14.68
CA SER A 112 -10.14 18.87 -13.40
C SER A 112 -11.45 19.67 -13.42
N SER A 113 -12.09 19.81 -12.26
CA SER A 113 -13.36 20.55 -12.16
C SER A 113 -13.24 22.03 -12.57
N SER A 114 -12.07 22.65 -12.37
CA SER A 114 -11.80 24.03 -12.79
C SER A 114 -11.64 24.13 -14.30
N GLU A 115 -10.83 23.24 -14.86
CA GLU A 115 -10.54 23.19 -16.29
C GLU A 115 -11.78 22.85 -17.13
N ALA A 116 -12.59 21.88 -16.69
CA ALA A 116 -13.86 21.57 -17.34
C ALA A 116 -14.81 22.79 -17.38
N ARG A 117 -14.79 23.64 -16.35
CA ARG A 117 -15.59 24.88 -16.32
C ARG A 117 -15.07 25.91 -17.31
N THR A 118 -13.74 26.11 -17.35
CA THR A 118 -13.11 27.06 -18.27
C THR A 118 -13.35 26.67 -19.73
N ARG A 119 -13.09 25.40 -20.08
CA ARG A 119 -13.31 24.87 -21.43
C ARG A 119 -14.78 24.87 -21.81
N GLY A 120 -15.68 24.51 -20.88
CA GLY A 120 -17.13 24.58 -21.10
C GLY A 120 -17.60 25.99 -21.49
N ARG A 121 -17.12 27.04 -20.82
CA ARG A 121 -17.44 28.44 -21.18
C ARG A 121 -16.92 28.84 -22.56
N GLN A 122 -15.75 28.33 -22.96
CA GLN A 122 -15.21 28.59 -24.30
C GLN A 122 -16.10 27.96 -25.37
N PHE A 123 -16.54 26.72 -25.16
CA PHE A 123 -17.43 26.00 -26.07
C PHE A 123 -18.83 26.63 -26.14
N GLU A 124 -19.36 27.06 -24.99
CA GLU A 124 -20.62 27.82 -24.91
C GLU A 124 -20.57 29.08 -25.77
N ARG A 125 -19.50 29.88 -25.63
CA ARG A 125 -19.32 31.11 -26.42
C ARG A 125 -19.05 30.84 -27.90
N LYS A 126 -18.26 29.82 -28.23
CA LYS A 126 -17.82 29.52 -29.60
C LYS A 126 -18.94 28.90 -30.44
N TYR A 127 -19.75 28.03 -29.84
CA TYR A 127 -20.75 27.23 -30.56
C TYR A 127 -22.20 27.52 -30.16
N GLY A 128 -22.45 28.39 -29.18
CA GLY A 128 -23.80 28.77 -28.76
C GLY A 128 -24.57 27.63 -28.07
N LEU A 129 -23.88 26.69 -27.45
CA LEU A 129 -24.47 25.50 -26.81
C LEU A 129 -24.93 25.81 -25.38
N ASP A 130 -25.90 25.02 -24.87
CA ASP A 130 -26.25 25.04 -23.45
C ASP A 130 -25.02 24.78 -22.58
N LYS A 131 -24.95 25.46 -21.43
CA LYS A 131 -23.81 25.41 -20.50
C LYS A 131 -23.41 23.99 -20.09
N ASN A 132 -24.37 23.10 -19.84
CA ASN A 132 -24.07 21.74 -19.40
C ASN A 132 -23.55 20.89 -20.58
N ILE A 133 -24.19 21.02 -21.74
CA ILE A 133 -23.78 20.33 -22.97
C ILE A 133 -22.39 20.81 -23.40
N ALA A 134 -22.15 22.12 -23.41
CA ALA A 134 -20.86 22.71 -23.73
C ALA A 134 -19.75 22.19 -22.80
N ARG A 135 -20.05 22.06 -21.50
CA ARG A 135 -19.10 21.53 -20.52
C ARG A 135 -18.79 20.06 -20.74
N SER A 136 -19.80 19.23 -21.02
CA SER A 136 -19.61 17.80 -21.28
C SER A 136 -18.91 17.55 -22.62
N LEU A 137 -19.31 18.25 -23.67
CA LEU A 137 -18.69 18.18 -25.00
C LEU A 137 -17.23 18.67 -24.95
N ALA A 138 -16.93 19.71 -24.17
CA ALA A 138 -15.57 20.16 -23.96
C ALA A 138 -14.67 19.09 -23.30
N LYS A 139 -15.24 18.20 -22.46
CA LYS A 139 -14.49 17.06 -21.91
C LYS A 139 -14.27 15.96 -22.94
N ALA A 140 -15.15 15.83 -23.93
CA ALA A 140 -15.10 14.78 -24.93
C ALA A 140 -14.02 15.00 -26.00
N ILE A 141 -13.36 16.17 -26.00
CA ILE A 141 -12.44 16.59 -27.07
C ILE A 141 -11.07 16.95 -26.48
N PRO A 142 -9.96 16.57 -27.15
CA PRO A 142 -8.61 16.94 -26.73
C PRO A 142 -8.42 18.46 -26.57
N ILE A 143 -7.53 18.85 -25.66
CA ILE A 143 -7.20 20.27 -25.41
C ILE A 143 -6.55 20.87 -26.67
N ASP A 144 -5.64 20.14 -27.28
CA ASP A 144 -4.84 20.54 -28.44
C ASP A 144 -5.74 20.79 -29.66
N ALA A 145 -6.80 19.99 -29.79
CA ALA A 145 -7.77 20.11 -30.86
C ALA A 145 -8.65 21.36 -30.66
N SER A 146 -8.88 21.83 -29.43
CA SER A 146 -9.84 22.91 -29.13
C SER A 146 -9.47 24.30 -29.66
N SER A 147 -8.20 24.52 -30.01
CA SER A 147 -7.70 25.77 -30.60
C SER A 147 -7.90 25.89 -32.12
N ALA A 148 -8.26 24.80 -32.81
CA ALA A 148 -8.54 24.85 -34.25
C ALA A 148 -9.93 25.45 -34.54
N THR A 149 -10.07 26.10 -35.70
CA THR A 149 -11.31 26.82 -36.06
C THR A 149 -12.49 25.87 -36.30
N ASP A 150 -12.22 24.63 -36.76
CA ASP A 150 -13.21 23.60 -37.10
C ASP A 150 -12.90 22.24 -36.46
N VAL A 151 -12.90 22.19 -35.12
CA VAL A 151 -12.58 20.97 -34.34
C VAL A 151 -13.66 19.89 -34.43
N ILE A 152 -14.91 20.32 -34.59
CA ILE A 152 -16.10 19.47 -34.53
C ILE A 152 -16.91 19.72 -35.78
N SER A 153 -17.29 18.66 -36.47
CA SER A 153 -18.16 18.77 -37.63
C SER A 153 -19.53 19.37 -37.27
N LYS A 154 -20.16 20.06 -38.22
CA LYS A 154 -21.51 20.63 -38.02
C LYS A 154 -22.55 19.58 -37.60
N HIS A 155 -22.34 18.31 -37.94
CA HIS A 155 -23.20 17.20 -37.54
C HIS A 155 -23.19 17.02 -36.01
N TRP A 156 -22.01 16.91 -35.40
CA TRP A 156 -21.87 16.74 -33.95
C TRP A 156 -22.27 17.99 -33.16
N LEU A 157 -22.18 19.19 -33.75
CA LEU A 157 -22.71 20.41 -33.13
C LEU A 157 -24.25 20.44 -33.10
N LYS A 158 -24.93 19.79 -34.06
CA LYS A 158 -26.39 19.63 -34.03
C LYS A 158 -26.83 18.57 -33.02
N ASN A 159 -26.04 17.51 -32.86
CA ASN A 159 -26.32 16.40 -31.95
C ASN A 159 -25.16 16.16 -30.95
N PRO A 160 -24.84 17.13 -30.07
CA PRO A 160 -23.66 17.06 -29.21
C PRO A 160 -23.75 15.96 -28.16
N GLU A 161 -24.97 15.57 -27.76
CA GLU A 161 -25.20 14.47 -26.82
C GLU A 161 -24.69 13.14 -27.34
N GLU A 162 -24.70 12.94 -28.65
CA GLU A 162 -24.26 11.69 -29.26
C GLU A 162 -22.74 11.53 -29.19
N ALA A 163 -21.99 12.60 -29.50
CA ALA A 163 -20.55 12.65 -29.27
C ALA A 163 -20.19 12.42 -27.80
N ILE A 164 -20.94 13.04 -26.88
CA ILE A 164 -20.76 12.84 -25.44
C ILE A 164 -21.01 11.38 -25.04
N ARG A 165 -22.01 10.70 -25.62
CA ARG A 165 -22.28 9.28 -25.33
C ARG A 165 -21.13 8.38 -25.75
N PHE A 166 -20.58 8.57 -26.95
CA PHE A 166 -19.43 7.77 -27.41
C PHE A 166 -18.20 8.00 -26.54
N TRP A 167 -17.91 9.25 -26.17
CA TRP A 167 -16.84 9.55 -25.23
C TRP A 167 -17.07 8.92 -23.85
N GLN A 168 -18.30 8.98 -23.33
CA GLN A 168 -18.65 8.39 -22.04
C GLN A 168 -18.47 6.87 -22.08
N MET A 169 -18.84 6.21 -23.17
CA MET A 169 -18.65 4.77 -23.34
C MET A 169 -17.16 4.38 -23.29
N GLY A 170 -16.29 5.17 -23.95
CA GLY A 170 -14.84 5.00 -23.84
C GLY A 170 -14.33 5.19 -22.40
N CYS A 171 -14.82 6.23 -21.70
CA CYS A 171 -14.49 6.46 -20.29
C CYS A 171 -14.92 5.29 -19.39
N ASP A 172 -16.13 4.77 -19.57
CA ASP A 172 -16.66 3.69 -18.75
C ASP A 172 -15.80 2.41 -18.91
N LEU A 173 -15.35 2.10 -20.13
CA LEU A 173 -14.41 1.00 -20.38
C LEU A 173 -13.02 1.25 -19.79
N HIS A 174 -12.52 2.49 -19.87
CA HIS A 174 -11.27 2.87 -19.21
C HIS A 174 -11.33 2.63 -17.70
N ASP A 175 -12.38 3.11 -17.05
CA ASP A 175 -12.58 3.03 -15.61
C ASP A 175 -12.75 1.57 -15.16
N LEU A 176 -13.49 0.77 -15.94
CA LEU A 176 -13.61 -0.66 -15.71
C LEU A 176 -12.23 -1.35 -15.77
N ARG A 177 -11.42 -1.06 -16.79
CA ARG A 177 -10.06 -1.62 -16.93
C ARG A 177 -9.14 -1.18 -15.80
N LEU A 178 -9.27 0.05 -15.34
CA LEU A 178 -8.50 0.56 -14.21
C LEU A 178 -8.91 -0.13 -12.91
N ALA A 179 -10.21 -0.24 -12.64
CA ALA A 179 -10.75 -0.91 -11.47
C ALA A 179 -10.34 -2.39 -11.43
N SER A 180 -10.45 -3.10 -12.56
CA SER A 180 -10.03 -4.50 -12.68
C SER A 180 -8.55 -4.69 -12.33
N ARG A 181 -7.66 -3.88 -12.92
CA ARG A 181 -6.21 -3.91 -12.62
C ARG A 181 -5.91 -3.59 -11.15
N HIS A 182 -6.61 -2.62 -10.57
CA HIS A 182 -6.42 -2.25 -9.17
C HIS A 182 -6.82 -3.41 -8.23
N THR A 183 -7.93 -4.09 -8.51
CA THR A 183 -8.39 -5.23 -7.72
C THR A 183 -7.41 -6.40 -7.78
N VAL A 184 -6.77 -6.67 -8.94
CA VAL A 184 -5.67 -7.66 -9.01
C VAL A 184 -4.54 -7.32 -8.04
N GLY A 185 -4.17 -6.03 -7.96
CA GLY A 185 -3.17 -5.52 -7.01
C GLY A 185 -3.55 -5.77 -5.56
N ILE A 186 -4.80 -5.47 -5.18
CA ILE A 186 -5.33 -5.72 -3.83
C ILE A 186 -5.30 -7.22 -3.51
N VAL A 187 -5.77 -8.06 -4.43
CA VAL A 187 -5.80 -9.52 -4.25
C VAL A 187 -4.38 -10.07 -4.07
N LYS A 188 -3.39 -9.54 -4.79
CA LYS A 188 -1.98 -9.89 -4.59
C LYS A 188 -1.51 -9.54 -3.17
N SER A 189 -1.85 -8.37 -2.67
CA SER A 189 -1.55 -7.95 -1.29
C SER A 189 -2.27 -8.78 -0.23
N VAL A 190 -3.52 -9.17 -0.47
CA VAL A 190 -4.29 -10.06 0.42
C VAL A 190 -3.69 -11.46 0.43
N LYS A 191 -3.28 -11.98 -0.73
CA LYS A 191 -2.56 -13.26 -0.82
C LYS A 191 -1.21 -13.24 -0.09
N GLN A 192 -0.54 -12.09 -0.03
CA GLN A 192 0.69 -11.90 0.75
C GLN A 192 0.44 -11.91 2.25
N LEU A 193 -0.64 -11.28 2.73
CA LEU A 193 -1.06 -11.35 4.14
C LEU A 193 -1.31 -12.80 4.62
N GLY A 194 -1.63 -13.70 3.68
CA GLY A 194 -2.01 -15.07 3.99
C GLY A 194 -0.96 -16.15 3.77
N ARG A 195 0.24 -15.82 3.30
CA ARG A 195 1.31 -16.81 3.16
C ARG A 195 1.94 -17.09 4.53
N VAL A 196 1.52 -18.19 5.14
CA VAL A 196 2.19 -18.77 6.33
C VAL A 196 3.34 -19.71 5.95
N ASP A 197 3.35 -20.26 4.73
CA ASP A 197 4.49 -21.03 4.22
C ASP A 197 5.37 -20.16 3.32
N ILE A 198 6.31 -19.48 3.96
CA ILE A 198 7.48 -18.94 3.30
C ILE A 198 8.61 -19.94 3.56
N ASP A 199 9.25 -20.41 2.49
CA ASP A 199 10.54 -21.09 2.56
C ASP A 199 11.53 -20.11 3.20
N THR A 200 11.70 -20.20 4.52
CA THR A 200 12.44 -19.25 5.36
C THR A 200 13.92 -19.66 5.46
N GLU A 201 14.36 -20.61 4.64
CA GLU A 201 15.70 -21.21 4.72
C GLU A 201 16.76 -20.50 3.87
N GLU A 202 16.41 -19.47 3.10
CA GLU A 202 17.41 -18.73 2.32
C GLU A 202 18.16 -17.70 3.18
N ALA A 203 19.49 -17.71 3.04
CA ALA A 203 20.36 -16.67 3.57
C ALA A 203 20.29 -15.44 2.64
N VAL A 204 19.64 -14.37 3.10
CA VAL A 204 19.38 -13.16 2.33
C VAL A 204 20.36 -12.05 2.72
N ASP A 205 20.91 -11.40 1.71
CA ASP A 205 21.59 -10.12 1.87
C ASP A 205 20.54 -8.98 1.88
N ILE A 206 20.47 -8.26 3.02
CA ILE A 206 19.54 -7.15 3.20
C ILE A 206 19.84 -6.00 2.23
N ASN A 207 21.11 -5.65 2.03
CA ASN A 207 21.48 -4.55 1.14
C ASN A 207 21.11 -4.90 -0.31
N ASP A 208 21.29 -6.17 -0.72
CA ASP A 208 20.86 -6.64 -2.04
C ASP A 208 19.34 -6.55 -2.23
N SER A 209 18.55 -6.90 -1.20
CA SER A 209 17.09 -6.75 -1.26
C SER A 209 16.65 -5.28 -1.40
N ILE A 210 17.36 -4.34 -0.77
CA ILE A 210 17.11 -2.89 -0.90
C ILE A 210 17.44 -2.43 -2.33
N ASN A 211 18.59 -2.84 -2.87
CA ASN A 211 19.00 -2.50 -4.23
C ASN A 211 18.02 -3.00 -5.29
N HIS A 212 17.49 -4.22 -5.12
CA HIS A 212 16.44 -4.76 -5.98
C HIS A 212 15.17 -3.90 -5.92
N ALA A 213 14.73 -3.50 -4.73
CA ALA A 213 13.55 -2.64 -4.57
C ALA A 213 13.74 -1.26 -5.24
N LEU A 214 14.91 -0.64 -5.09
CA LEU A 214 15.23 0.63 -5.76
C LEU A 214 15.25 0.48 -7.28
N SER A 215 15.74 -0.65 -7.79
CA SER A 215 15.76 -0.95 -9.22
C SER A 215 14.35 -1.11 -9.80
N LEU A 216 13.40 -1.66 -9.03
CA LEU A 216 12.00 -1.76 -9.43
C LEU A 216 11.27 -0.41 -9.43
N LEU A 217 11.77 0.59 -8.71
CA LEU A 217 11.18 1.92 -8.57
C LEU A 217 11.93 3.01 -9.36
N GLN A 218 12.70 2.63 -10.38
CA GLN A 218 13.51 3.57 -11.17
C GLN A 218 12.70 4.73 -11.76
N SER A 219 11.47 4.48 -12.23
CA SER A 219 10.60 5.52 -12.79
C SER A 219 10.17 6.55 -11.75
N GLU A 220 9.77 6.10 -10.57
CA GLU A 220 9.29 6.91 -9.46
C GLU A 220 10.44 7.70 -8.82
N LEU A 221 11.64 7.12 -8.76
CA LEU A 221 12.83 7.72 -8.18
C LEU A 221 13.54 8.71 -9.12
N ARG A 222 13.10 8.85 -10.38
CA ARG A 222 13.78 9.72 -11.37
C ARG A 222 13.94 11.17 -10.93
N ARG A 223 13.03 11.68 -10.09
CA ARG A 223 13.05 13.06 -9.54
C ARG A 223 13.42 13.10 -8.06
N VAL A 224 13.90 12.00 -7.49
CA VAL A 224 14.20 11.86 -6.06
C VAL A 224 15.68 11.56 -5.89
N SER A 225 16.37 12.35 -5.06
CA SER A 225 17.76 12.09 -4.70
C SER A 225 17.83 10.96 -3.67
N VAL A 226 18.42 9.82 -4.03
CA VAL A 226 18.55 8.67 -3.13
C VAL A 226 19.99 8.54 -2.64
N ARG A 227 20.20 8.60 -1.33
CA ARG A 227 21.49 8.37 -0.68
C ARG A 227 21.46 7.04 0.09
N LEU A 228 22.29 6.09 -0.32
CA LEU A 228 22.44 4.80 0.36
C LEU A 228 23.74 4.76 1.15
N SER A 229 23.65 4.45 2.45
CA SER A 229 24.80 4.22 3.33
C SER A 229 24.71 2.80 3.90
N PRO A 230 25.20 1.79 3.15
CA PRO A 230 25.12 0.39 3.58
C PRO A 230 26.21 0.07 4.60
N ALA A 231 25.88 -0.71 5.62
CA ALA A 231 26.86 -1.37 6.49
C ALA A 231 27.12 -2.80 6.00
N ASP A 232 28.23 -3.37 6.49
CA ASP A 232 28.48 -4.80 6.38
C ASP A 232 27.56 -5.56 7.36
N LEU A 233 26.74 -6.47 6.83
CA LEU A 233 25.66 -7.12 7.55
C LEU A 233 25.78 -8.64 7.46
N PRO A 234 25.49 -9.37 8.54
CA PRO A 234 25.41 -10.82 8.46
C PRO A 234 24.21 -11.24 7.60
N PRO A 235 24.26 -12.43 6.97
CA PRO A 235 23.13 -12.99 6.23
C PRO A 235 21.89 -13.10 7.12
N PHE A 236 20.76 -12.65 6.60
CA PHE A 236 19.47 -12.70 7.29
C PHE A 236 18.68 -13.91 6.81
N LYS A 237 18.17 -14.74 7.74
CA LYS A 237 17.28 -15.85 7.38
C LYS A 237 15.87 -15.33 7.14
N GLY A 238 15.38 -15.43 5.90
CA GLY A 238 14.03 -15.00 5.54
C GLY A 238 13.80 -15.00 4.04
N SER A 239 12.67 -14.44 3.59
CA SER A 239 12.39 -14.31 2.16
C SER A 239 12.87 -12.99 1.61
N LYS A 240 13.77 -13.07 0.63
CA LYS A 240 14.21 -11.91 -0.16
C LYS A 240 13.03 -11.20 -0.81
N THR A 241 12.07 -11.95 -1.35
CA THR A 241 10.89 -11.40 -2.03
C THR A 241 10.01 -10.57 -1.11
N GLU A 242 9.77 -11.03 0.12
CA GLU A 242 9.00 -10.27 1.12
C GLU A 242 9.74 -9.00 1.55
N LEU A 243 11.05 -9.08 1.77
CA LEU A 243 11.87 -7.92 2.10
C LEU A 243 11.84 -6.87 0.97
N VAL A 244 12.04 -7.29 -0.28
CA VAL A 244 11.90 -6.42 -1.46
C VAL A 244 10.54 -5.72 -1.46
N GLN A 245 9.45 -6.44 -1.16
CA GLN A 245 8.11 -5.86 -1.12
C GLN A 245 7.94 -4.82 -0.01
N ILE A 246 8.49 -5.08 1.19
CA ILE A 246 8.51 -4.11 2.29
C ILE A 246 9.19 -2.82 1.85
N TRP A 247 10.38 -2.94 1.24
CA TRP A 247 11.14 -1.78 0.77
C TRP A 247 10.40 -1.03 -0.34
N VAL A 248 9.84 -1.72 -1.32
CA VAL A 248 9.03 -1.11 -2.39
C VAL A 248 7.87 -0.31 -1.80
N ASN A 249 7.15 -0.88 -0.83
CA ASN A 249 6.00 -0.22 -0.21
C ASN A 249 6.41 1.04 0.57
N ILE A 250 7.49 0.97 1.36
CA ILE A 250 7.97 2.12 2.15
C ILE A 250 8.52 3.22 1.23
N VAL A 251 9.38 2.86 0.27
CA VAL A 251 10.00 3.83 -0.64
C VAL A 251 8.96 4.48 -1.54
N LYS A 252 7.98 3.72 -2.03
CA LYS A 252 6.87 4.29 -2.82
C LYS A 252 6.03 5.27 -2.00
N ASN A 253 5.72 4.94 -0.74
CA ASN A 253 5.02 5.87 0.15
C ASN A 253 5.81 7.16 0.39
N ALA A 254 7.14 7.08 0.52
CA ALA A 254 8.00 8.25 0.62
C ALA A 254 7.96 9.10 -0.67
N CYS A 255 8.05 8.46 -1.85
CA CYS A 255 7.93 9.16 -3.13
C CYS A 255 6.58 9.88 -3.26
N ASP A 256 5.49 9.19 -2.96
CA ASP A 256 4.13 9.75 -3.05
C ASP A 256 3.97 10.97 -2.11
N ALA A 257 4.53 10.91 -0.89
CA ALA A 257 4.50 12.02 0.04
C ALA A 257 5.26 13.27 -0.44
N MET A 258 6.28 13.08 -1.30
CA MET A 258 7.14 14.15 -1.82
C MET A 258 6.80 14.57 -3.25
N SER A 259 5.66 14.13 -3.80
CA SER A 259 5.26 14.37 -5.20
C SER A 259 5.29 15.85 -5.63
N ASN A 260 5.11 16.78 -4.67
CA ASN A 260 5.07 18.23 -4.89
C ASN A 260 6.29 18.97 -4.32
N SER A 261 7.34 18.26 -3.90
CA SER A 261 8.60 18.86 -3.41
C SER A 261 9.61 18.91 -4.55
N ASP A 262 10.24 20.06 -4.74
CA ASP A 262 11.24 20.28 -5.78
C ASP A 262 12.62 19.68 -5.43
N ASP A 263 12.82 19.32 -4.16
CA ASP A 263 14.07 18.83 -3.57
C ASP A 263 13.90 17.45 -2.90
N ALA A 264 13.01 16.61 -3.43
CA ALA A 264 12.69 15.30 -2.87
C ALA A 264 13.96 14.43 -2.66
N ALA A 265 14.15 13.97 -1.42
CA ALA A 265 15.31 13.21 -1.01
C ALA A 265 14.93 12.05 -0.10
N ILE A 266 15.57 10.90 -0.34
CA ILE A 266 15.46 9.69 0.49
C ILE A 266 16.86 9.29 0.93
N GLU A 267 17.03 9.06 2.23
CA GLU A 267 18.24 8.49 2.81
C GLU A 267 17.94 7.10 3.37
N ILE A 268 18.71 6.11 2.94
CA ILE A 268 18.62 4.73 3.42
C ILE A 268 19.94 4.37 4.10
N GLN A 269 19.86 4.02 5.38
CA GLN A 269 21.01 3.60 6.17
C GLN A 269 20.77 2.21 6.72
N THR A 270 21.77 1.34 6.63
CA THR A 270 21.75 0.04 7.30
C THR A 270 22.83 -0.02 8.38
N ARG A 271 22.54 -0.63 9.54
CA ARG A 271 23.46 -0.74 10.67
C ARG A 271 23.24 -2.05 11.43
N LEU A 272 24.29 -2.63 11.97
CA LEU A 272 24.20 -3.73 12.94
C LEU A 272 24.32 -3.18 14.37
N SER A 273 23.31 -3.42 15.22
CA SER A 273 23.33 -3.00 16.62
C SER A 273 22.74 -4.08 17.53
N LYS A 274 23.49 -4.49 18.56
CA LYS A 274 23.05 -5.48 19.57
C LYS A 274 22.41 -6.74 18.96
N LYS A 275 23.04 -7.31 17.92
CA LYS A 275 22.54 -8.47 17.14
C LYS A 275 21.25 -8.23 16.35
N ARG A 276 20.89 -6.98 16.07
CA ARG A 276 19.77 -6.61 15.21
C ARG A 276 20.28 -5.84 14.01
N ILE A 277 19.74 -6.16 12.85
CA ILE A 277 19.89 -5.33 11.65
C ILE A 277 18.88 -4.20 11.76
N LEU A 278 19.37 -2.96 11.71
CA LEU A 278 18.57 -1.76 11.70
C LEU A 278 18.63 -1.17 10.30
N VAL A 279 17.47 -1.02 9.67
CA VAL A 279 17.31 -0.33 8.39
C VAL A 279 16.52 0.95 8.68
N THR A 280 17.10 2.09 8.37
CA THR A 280 16.48 3.41 8.55
C THR A 280 16.26 4.00 7.17
N ILE A 281 15.00 4.35 6.88
CA ILE A 281 14.60 5.02 5.65
C ILE A 281 14.01 6.36 6.06
N THR A 282 14.66 7.44 5.64
CA THR A 282 14.28 8.82 5.94
C THR A 282 13.91 9.52 4.65
N ASN A 283 12.89 10.37 4.69
CA ASN A 283 12.52 11.24 3.58
C ASN A 283 12.32 12.67 4.10
N ASN A 284 12.45 13.67 3.21
CA ASN A 284 12.22 15.10 3.54
C ASN A 284 10.80 15.59 3.19
N GLY A 285 9.83 14.68 3.11
CA GLY A 285 8.43 15.01 2.86
C GLY A 285 7.72 15.59 4.08
N PRO A 286 6.44 15.97 3.94
CA PRO A 286 5.66 16.53 5.03
C PRO A 286 5.52 15.54 6.19
N GLU A 287 5.60 16.06 7.42
CA GLU A 287 5.45 15.26 8.62
C GLU A 287 4.00 14.74 8.74
N ILE A 288 3.86 13.49 9.20
CA ILE A 288 2.55 12.88 9.44
C ILE A 288 2.01 13.44 10.75
N ASP A 289 0.83 14.05 10.72
CA ASP A 289 0.16 14.55 11.93
C ASP A 289 -0.06 13.41 12.94
N GLU A 290 -0.14 13.77 14.22
CA GLU A 290 -0.17 12.80 15.30
C GLU A 290 -1.38 11.85 15.25
N VAL A 291 -2.52 12.33 14.76
CA VAL A 291 -3.76 11.54 14.67
C VAL A 291 -3.63 10.51 13.56
N THR A 292 -3.13 10.91 12.40
CA THR A 292 -2.87 10.02 11.25
C THR A 292 -1.79 9.01 11.59
N ARG A 293 -0.71 9.41 12.28
CA ARG A 293 0.41 8.53 12.66
C ARG A 293 -0.02 7.32 13.49
N ARG A 294 -1.05 7.46 14.33
CA ARG A 294 -1.59 6.33 15.13
C ARG A 294 -2.42 5.34 14.30
N LYS A 295 -2.85 5.74 13.10
CA LYS A 295 -3.73 4.95 12.22
C LYS A 295 -3.01 4.33 11.03
N VAL A 296 -1.76 4.72 10.73
CA VAL A 296 -1.04 4.27 9.52
C VAL A 296 -0.86 2.75 9.39
N PHE A 297 -0.95 2.00 10.50
CA PHE A 297 -0.89 0.53 10.51
C PHE A 297 -2.26 -0.15 10.68
N GLN A 298 -3.35 0.62 10.72
CA GLN A 298 -4.70 0.05 10.76
C GLN A 298 -5.09 -0.49 9.38
N PRO A 299 -5.66 -1.71 9.30
CA PRO A 299 -6.19 -2.23 8.05
C PRO A 299 -7.20 -1.25 7.43
N ASN A 300 -7.15 -1.09 6.10
CA ASN A 300 -8.05 -0.24 5.30
C ASN A 300 -7.95 1.28 5.52
N PHE A 301 -6.96 1.76 6.26
CA PHE A 301 -6.69 3.20 6.39
C PHE A 301 -5.70 3.67 5.31
N THR A 302 -6.09 4.69 4.54
CA THR A 302 -5.21 5.33 3.54
C THR A 302 -5.49 6.83 3.47
N THR A 303 -4.45 7.64 3.26
CA THR A 303 -4.55 9.08 3.01
C THR A 303 -4.42 9.45 1.53
N LYS A 304 -4.17 8.45 0.66
CA LYS A 304 -4.10 8.64 -0.79
C LYS A 304 -5.52 8.81 -1.34
N LYS A 305 -5.79 9.93 -2.02
CA LYS A 305 -7.05 10.20 -2.74
C LYS A 305 -7.00 9.66 -4.16
#